data_AF-A0A6B2L4B7-F1
#
_entry.id   AF-A0A6B2L4B7-F1
#
_cell.length_a   1.000
_cell.length_b   1.000
_cell.length_c   1.000
_cell.angle_alpha   90.00
_cell.angle_beta   90.00
_cell.angle_gamma   90.00
#
_symmetry.space_group_name_H-M   'P 1'
#
loop_
_entity.id
_entity.type
_entity.pdbx_description
1 polymer ?
#
loop_
_entity_poly.entity_id
_entity_poly.type
_entity_poly.pdbx_seq_one_letter_code
_entity_poly.pdbx_strand_id
1 'polypeptide(L)'
;MYYLELHKSPFPSGLYNNLKNQPVNPKVLMDIEKDLPRTFPLHPVFISKEGTDALRRILLAFSIRHPQIGYTQGMNFLAGFLLLLMEEELAFKVLIIIVEYFIPQYYMTDMPGLHADQMVLAILVRDELPRLHQHLQSLQLDLGVITYRWFLCLFINTLPYSTVLRIWDILFCKGTSTIIITAFALLKLMEDKLCSQSFLTTDFVDKSCLSYFNWDLLVKTMFSSPTLVKKVTGLQKAARKVKEDELKDSILKQVANSISFCNYGGVVHYHEKFTMVAIRSTIGINQFTALLPPKLSIFGTDKDILQRLFNMFDKLGYGYLTFEAYMTGLDVIFSGTEQKKIEILFKIFDLNDDGFIDATELEFILSWQNRMMKINDPHVITATIEALMQKFDEDKDGKLDKDQFIQVLKKQAFFIHLLDDLKLLQ
;
A
#
# COMPACT_ATOMS: atom_id res chain seq x y z
N MET A 1 -18.66 -12.49 18.39
CA MET A 1 -19.00 -12.04 19.76
C MET A 1 -17.82 -12.29 20.71
N TYR A 2 -17.47 -13.55 21.02
CA TYR A 2 -16.45 -13.89 22.04
C TYR A 2 -15.03 -13.31 21.81
N TYR A 3 -14.56 -13.19 20.56
CA TYR A 3 -13.21 -12.69 20.23
C TYR A 3 -13.04 -11.18 20.49
N LEU A 4 -14.10 -10.39 20.32
CA LEU A 4 -14.08 -8.92 20.53
C LEU A 4 -14.32 -8.54 22.01
N GLU A 5 -15.00 -9.40 22.77
CA GLU A 5 -15.25 -9.17 24.20
C GLU A 5 -14.05 -9.57 25.08
N LEU A 6 -13.31 -10.63 24.72
CA LEU A 6 -12.13 -11.07 25.48
C LEU A 6 -10.91 -10.14 25.34
N HIS A 7 -10.82 -9.43 24.22
CA HIS A 7 -9.71 -8.52 23.92
C HIS A 7 -10.32 -7.14 23.71
N LYS A 8 -10.22 -6.26 24.72
CA LYS A 8 -10.63 -4.84 24.67
C LYS A 8 -10.59 -4.33 23.23
N SER A 9 -11.74 -3.89 22.70
CA SER A 9 -11.91 -3.49 21.29
C SER A 9 -10.63 -2.82 20.76
N PRO A 10 -9.95 -3.40 19.76
CA PRO A 10 -8.71 -2.82 19.22
C PRO A 10 -8.99 -1.49 18.49
N PHE A 11 -10.26 -1.13 18.31
CA PHE A 11 -10.70 0.08 17.65
C PHE A 11 -10.91 1.23 18.64
N PRO A 12 -10.40 2.43 18.34
CA PRO A 12 -10.74 3.64 19.08
C PRO A 12 -12.26 3.87 19.14
N SER A 13 -12.74 4.40 20.26
CA SER A 13 -14.13 4.82 20.41
C SER A 13 -14.51 5.85 19.33
N GLY A 14 -15.66 5.67 18.68
CA GLY A 14 -16.14 6.58 17.64
C GLY A 14 -15.44 6.47 16.28
N LEU A 15 -14.54 5.50 16.08
CA LEU A 15 -13.81 5.31 14.81
C LEU A 15 -14.73 5.34 13.59
N TYR A 16 -15.81 4.53 13.61
CA TYR A 16 -16.72 4.43 12.48
C TYR A 16 -17.47 5.73 12.21
N ASN A 17 -17.95 6.40 13.26
CA ASN A 17 -18.66 7.67 13.15
C ASN A 17 -17.76 8.79 12.60
N ASN A 18 -16.47 8.75 12.88
CA ASN A 18 -15.51 9.70 12.31
C ASN A 18 -15.28 9.43 10.82
N LEU A 19 -15.07 8.16 10.43
CA LEU A 19 -14.76 7.78 9.06
C LEU A 19 -15.95 7.95 8.10
N LYS A 20 -17.18 7.64 8.54
CA LYS A 20 -18.38 7.73 7.68
C LYS A 20 -18.70 9.14 7.20
N ASN A 21 -18.16 10.16 7.86
CA ASN A 21 -18.38 11.58 7.55
C ASN A 21 -17.21 12.23 6.79
N GLN A 22 -16.15 11.48 6.49
CA GLN A 22 -14.98 12.00 5.78
C GLN A 22 -15.20 12.07 4.26
N PRO A 23 -14.49 12.98 3.56
CA PRO A 23 -14.54 13.06 2.12
C PRO A 23 -14.08 11.75 1.47
N VAL A 24 -14.77 11.36 0.39
CA VAL A 24 -14.57 10.07 -0.28
C VAL A 24 -13.89 10.26 -1.62
N ASN A 25 -13.03 9.30 -2.00
CA ASN A 25 -12.46 9.27 -3.34
C ASN A 25 -13.58 8.99 -4.36
N PRO A 26 -13.83 9.87 -5.36
CA PRO A 26 -14.92 9.69 -6.32
C PRO A 26 -14.85 8.38 -7.12
N LYS A 27 -13.64 7.89 -7.42
CA LYS A 27 -13.44 6.62 -8.12
C LYS A 27 -13.92 5.45 -7.26
N VAL A 28 -13.54 5.44 -5.98
CA VAL A 28 -13.94 4.40 -5.02
C VAL A 28 -15.46 4.40 -4.85
N LEU A 29 -16.07 5.57 -4.72
CA LEU A 29 -17.52 5.69 -4.65
C LEU A 29 -18.18 5.09 -5.90
N MET A 30 -17.71 5.46 -7.09
CA MET A 30 -18.24 4.95 -8.35
C MET A 30 -18.16 3.41 -8.43
N ASP A 31 -17.06 2.81 -7.99
CA ASP A 31 -16.88 1.35 -8.03
C ASP A 31 -17.78 0.65 -7.00
N ILE A 32 -18.00 1.25 -5.83
CA ILE A 32 -18.97 0.76 -4.85
C ILE A 32 -20.40 0.81 -5.42
N GLU A 33 -20.81 1.94 -6.02
CA GLU A 33 -22.16 2.12 -6.57
C GLU A 33 -22.51 1.09 -7.66
N LYS A 34 -21.52 0.63 -8.44
CA LYS A 34 -21.72 -0.46 -9.43
C LYS A 34 -22.06 -1.79 -8.76
N ASP A 35 -21.60 -1.99 -7.53
CA ASP A 35 -21.68 -3.27 -6.83
C ASP A 35 -22.88 -3.36 -5.87
N LEU A 36 -23.37 -2.24 -5.36
CA LEU A 36 -24.52 -2.22 -4.46
C LEU A 36 -25.77 -2.92 -5.05
N PRO A 37 -26.22 -2.64 -6.29
CA PRO A 37 -27.45 -3.24 -6.83
C PRO A 37 -27.36 -4.76 -7.03
N ARG A 38 -26.15 -5.31 -7.16
CA ARG A 38 -25.91 -6.75 -7.36
C ARG A 38 -25.55 -7.48 -6.05
N THR A 39 -25.54 -6.78 -4.91
CA THR A 39 -25.22 -7.35 -3.60
C THR A 39 -26.50 -7.83 -2.91
N PHE A 40 -26.74 -9.15 -2.93
CA PHE A 40 -27.95 -9.77 -2.38
C PHE A 40 -29.26 -9.09 -2.84
N PRO A 41 -29.48 -8.96 -4.17
CA PRO A 41 -30.53 -8.11 -4.74
C PRO A 41 -31.95 -8.48 -4.33
N LEU A 42 -32.18 -9.72 -3.90
CA LEU A 42 -33.50 -10.23 -3.49
C LEU A 42 -33.72 -10.18 -1.98
N HIS A 43 -32.72 -9.79 -1.19
CA HIS A 43 -32.83 -9.79 0.26
C HIS A 43 -33.49 -8.49 0.76
N PRO A 44 -34.53 -8.55 1.63
CA PRO A 44 -35.28 -7.36 2.05
C PRO A 44 -34.43 -6.19 2.57
N VAL A 45 -33.36 -6.49 3.32
CA VAL A 45 -32.39 -5.49 3.81
C VAL A 45 -31.81 -4.64 2.66
N PHE A 46 -31.42 -5.27 1.55
CA PHE A 46 -30.76 -4.58 0.42
C PHE A 46 -31.72 -4.11 -0.67
N ILE A 47 -33.00 -4.50 -0.60
CA ILE A 47 -34.06 -3.83 -1.36
C ILE A 47 -34.37 -2.45 -0.75
N SER A 48 -34.21 -2.31 0.57
CA SER A 48 -34.39 -1.04 1.26
C SER A 48 -33.24 -0.07 0.96
N LYS A 49 -33.59 1.22 0.81
CA LYS A 49 -32.58 2.29 0.70
C LYS A 49 -31.70 2.35 1.94
N GLU A 50 -32.28 2.19 3.12
CA GLU A 50 -31.56 2.20 4.41
C GLU A 50 -30.42 1.16 4.44
N GLY A 51 -30.71 -0.10 4.08
CA GLY A 51 -29.70 -1.16 4.08
C GLY A 51 -28.66 -1.01 2.96
N THR A 52 -29.07 -0.50 1.80
CA THR A 52 -28.12 -0.14 0.72
C THR A 52 -27.19 0.99 1.14
N ASP A 53 -27.74 2.01 1.81
CA ASP A 53 -26.98 3.15 2.33
C ASP A 53 -26.04 2.74 3.47
N ALA A 54 -26.46 1.82 4.34
CA ALA A 54 -25.62 1.22 5.37
C ALA A 54 -24.43 0.46 4.76
N LEU A 55 -24.67 -0.39 3.76
CA LEU A 55 -23.60 -1.09 3.04
C LEU A 55 -22.60 -0.12 2.40
N ARG A 56 -23.11 0.94 1.76
CA ARG A 56 -22.28 1.99 1.17
C ARG A 56 -21.39 2.65 2.22
N ARG A 57 -21.94 3.04 3.37
CA ARG A 57 -21.18 3.68 4.47
C ARG A 57 -20.08 2.77 4.99
N ILE A 58 -20.36 1.47 5.19
CA ILE A 58 -19.36 0.49 5.64
C ILE A 58 -18.19 0.41 4.65
N LEU A 59 -18.48 0.25 3.35
CA LEU A 59 -17.46 0.10 2.32
C LEU A 59 -16.62 1.38 2.14
N LEU A 60 -17.26 2.55 2.17
CA LEU A 60 -16.57 3.83 2.10
C LEU A 60 -15.68 4.05 3.32
N ALA A 61 -16.20 3.85 4.54
CA ALA A 61 -15.41 3.96 5.76
C ALA A 61 -14.21 2.99 5.75
N PHE A 62 -14.39 1.77 5.23
CA PHE A 62 -13.30 0.82 5.07
C PHE A 62 -12.22 1.35 4.14
N SER A 63 -12.62 1.87 2.97
CA SER A 63 -11.71 2.40 1.96
C SER A 63 -10.90 3.60 2.44
N ILE A 64 -11.52 4.47 3.24
CA ILE A 64 -10.87 5.62 3.86
C ILE A 64 -9.82 5.15 4.89
N ARG A 65 -10.15 4.13 5.67
CA ARG A 65 -9.19 3.53 6.63
C ARG A 65 -8.02 2.83 5.94
N HIS A 66 -8.25 2.26 4.76
CA HIS A 66 -7.25 1.49 4.02
C HIS A 66 -7.02 2.08 2.63
N PRO A 67 -6.43 3.29 2.50
CA PRO A 67 -6.27 3.96 1.21
C PRO A 67 -5.47 3.15 0.19
N GLN A 68 -4.54 2.30 0.65
CA GLN A 68 -3.75 1.39 -0.19
C GLN A 68 -4.54 0.20 -0.77
N ILE A 69 -5.67 -0.14 -0.17
CA ILE A 69 -6.62 -1.15 -0.67
C ILE A 69 -7.77 -0.46 -1.42
N GLY A 70 -8.27 0.64 -0.87
CA GLY A 70 -9.47 1.31 -1.33
C GLY A 70 -10.68 0.38 -1.24
N TYR A 71 -11.29 0.13 -2.40
CA TYR A 71 -12.36 -0.84 -2.57
C TYR A 71 -11.99 -1.83 -3.66
N THR A 72 -12.15 -3.12 -3.38
CA THR A 72 -11.98 -4.20 -4.36
C THR A 72 -13.28 -4.97 -4.51
N GLN A 73 -13.62 -5.28 -5.75
CA GLN A 73 -14.79 -6.09 -6.09
C GLN A 73 -14.79 -7.41 -5.30
N GLY A 74 -15.90 -7.74 -4.65
CA GLY A 74 -15.99 -8.91 -3.77
C GLY A 74 -16.15 -8.54 -2.29
N MET A 75 -15.60 -7.39 -1.88
CA MET A 75 -15.75 -6.87 -0.51
C MET A 75 -17.21 -6.54 -0.16
N ASN A 76 -17.99 -6.11 -1.15
CA ASN A 76 -19.44 -5.88 -1.01
C ASN A 76 -20.18 -7.10 -0.46
N PHE A 77 -19.78 -8.32 -0.86
CA PHE A 77 -20.43 -9.53 -0.34
C PHE A 77 -20.03 -9.82 1.10
N LEU A 78 -18.77 -9.59 1.50
CA LEU A 78 -18.36 -9.71 2.90
C LEU A 78 -19.11 -8.71 3.78
N ALA A 79 -19.09 -7.42 3.40
CA ALA A 79 -19.74 -6.35 4.15
C ALA A 79 -21.26 -6.55 4.22
N GLY A 80 -21.89 -6.91 3.08
CA GLY A 80 -23.31 -7.17 3.02
C GLY A 80 -23.71 -8.37 3.86
N PHE A 81 -22.97 -9.48 3.79
CA PHE A 81 -23.27 -10.66 4.59
C PHE A 81 -23.13 -10.39 6.09
N LEU A 82 -22.10 -9.63 6.51
CA LEU A 82 -21.97 -9.17 7.89
C LEU A 82 -23.17 -8.31 8.32
N LEU A 83 -23.62 -7.39 7.47
CA LEU A 83 -24.77 -6.52 7.77
C LEU A 83 -26.09 -7.30 7.92
N LEU A 84 -26.20 -8.50 7.35
CA LEU A 84 -27.33 -9.39 7.61
C LEU A 84 -27.30 -10.03 9.01
N LEU A 85 -26.13 -10.07 9.65
CA LEU A 85 -25.88 -10.80 10.89
C LEU A 85 -25.74 -9.89 12.10
N MET A 86 -25.40 -8.61 11.89
CA MET A 86 -25.10 -7.67 12.96
C MET A 86 -25.35 -6.21 12.54
N GLU A 87 -25.32 -5.33 13.54
CA GLU A 87 -25.47 -3.89 13.33
C GLU A 87 -24.32 -3.29 12.51
N GLU A 88 -24.59 -2.16 11.85
CA GLU A 88 -23.72 -1.52 10.87
C GLU A 88 -22.28 -1.28 11.37
N GLU A 89 -22.12 -0.69 12.55
CA GLU A 89 -20.79 -0.40 13.11
C GLU A 89 -20.01 -1.69 13.43
N LEU A 90 -20.71 -2.73 13.90
CA LEU A 90 -20.07 -4.00 14.20
C LEU A 90 -19.66 -4.72 12.90
N ALA A 91 -20.51 -4.68 11.86
CA ALA A 91 -20.20 -5.23 10.55
C ALA A 91 -18.94 -4.58 9.96
N PHE A 92 -18.81 -3.25 10.08
CA PHE A 92 -17.59 -2.54 9.73
C PHE A 92 -16.36 -3.05 10.49
N LYS A 93 -16.44 -3.16 11.82
CA LYS A 93 -15.32 -3.64 12.65
C LYS A 93 -14.90 -5.06 12.31
N VAL A 94 -15.87 -5.96 12.12
CA VAL A 94 -15.59 -7.36 11.75
C VAL A 94 -15.01 -7.47 10.35
N LEU A 95 -15.47 -6.64 9.39
CA LEU A 95 -14.87 -6.58 8.05
C LEU A 95 -13.37 -6.22 8.13
N ILE A 96 -13.01 -5.23 8.95
CA ILE A 96 -11.60 -4.87 9.19
C ILE A 96 -10.83 -6.08 9.73
N ILE A 97 -11.36 -6.75 10.75
CA ILE A 97 -10.70 -7.91 11.35
C ILE A 97 -10.46 -9.01 10.30
N ILE A 98 -11.47 -9.30 9.47
CA ILE A 98 -11.36 -10.29 8.40
C ILE A 98 -10.22 -9.91 7.45
N VAL A 99 -10.22 -8.68 6.94
CA VAL A 99 -9.25 -8.25 5.92
C VAL A 99 -7.83 -8.09 6.47
N GLU A 100 -7.68 -7.54 7.67
CA GLU A 100 -6.36 -7.32 8.28
C GLU A 100 -5.73 -8.62 8.82
N TYR A 101 -6.53 -9.51 9.45
CA TYR A 101 -5.98 -10.64 10.23
C TYR A 101 -6.24 -12.01 9.60
N PHE A 102 -7.42 -12.25 9.02
CA PHE A 102 -7.78 -13.57 8.51
C PHE A 102 -7.38 -13.77 7.04
N ILE A 103 -7.48 -12.73 6.23
CA ILE A 103 -7.11 -12.76 4.80
C ILE A 103 -6.19 -11.58 4.44
N PRO A 104 -5.04 -11.44 5.12
CA PRO A 104 -4.11 -10.36 4.84
C PRO A 104 -3.68 -10.40 3.37
N GLN A 105 -3.60 -9.22 2.76
CA GLN A 105 -3.15 -9.02 1.38
C GLN A 105 -4.03 -9.66 0.29
N TYR A 106 -5.25 -10.13 0.60
CA TYR A 106 -6.19 -10.63 -0.42
C TYR A 106 -6.72 -9.52 -1.33
N TYR A 107 -6.85 -8.31 -0.79
CA TYR A 107 -7.40 -7.14 -1.50
C TYR A 107 -6.34 -6.09 -1.83
N MET A 108 -5.06 -6.39 -1.62
CA MET A 108 -3.98 -5.53 -2.12
C MET A 108 -3.81 -5.72 -3.63
N THR A 109 -3.10 -4.80 -4.27
CA THR A 109 -2.67 -4.94 -5.67
C THR A 109 -2.01 -6.30 -5.89
N ASP A 110 -2.37 -6.96 -7.00
CA ASP A 110 -1.91 -8.32 -7.37
C ASP A 110 -2.28 -9.45 -6.38
N MET A 111 -3.07 -9.15 -5.34
CA MET A 111 -3.67 -10.13 -4.42
C MET A 111 -2.70 -11.23 -3.91
N PRO A 112 -1.48 -10.88 -3.45
CA PRO A 112 -0.43 -11.85 -3.15
C PRO A 112 -0.85 -12.87 -2.09
N GLY A 113 -1.63 -12.44 -1.09
CA GLY A 113 -2.17 -13.33 -0.06
C GLY A 113 -3.13 -14.38 -0.62
N LEU A 114 -3.98 -13.99 -1.57
CA LEU A 114 -4.93 -14.90 -2.22
C LEU A 114 -4.18 -15.93 -3.07
N HIS A 115 -3.22 -15.47 -3.89
CA HIS A 115 -2.43 -16.36 -4.74
C HIS A 115 -1.52 -17.29 -3.93
N ALA A 116 -0.98 -16.86 -2.79
CA ALA A 116 -0.26 -17.73 -1.87
C ALA A 116 -1.14 -18.91 -1.42
N ASP A 117 -2.37 -18.61 -1.00
CA ASP A 117 -3.27 -19.64 -0.47
C ASP A 117 -3.79 -20.56 -1.58
N GLN A 118 -4.01 -20.04 -2.81
CA GLN A 118 -4.32 -20.86 -3.99
C GLN A 118 -3.17 -21.78 -4.39
N MET A 119 -1.92 -21.32 -4.30
CA MET A 119 -0.75 -22.14 -4.57
C MET A 119 -0.67 -23.33 -3.61
N VAL A 120 -0.97 -23.12 -2.32
CA VAL A 120 -1.04 -24.21 -1.34
C VAL A 120 -2.15 -25.20 -1.70
N LEU A 121 -3.33 -24.71 -2.10
CA LEU A 121 -4.41 -25.59 -2.54
C LEU A 121 -3.99 -26.43 -3.77
N ALA A 122 -3.32 -25.83 -4.74
CA ALA A 122 -2.82 -26.53 -5.92
C ALA A 122 -1.81 -27.64 -5.55
N ILE A 123 -0.92 -27.39 -4.57
CA ILE A 123 -0.01 -28.41 -4.03
C ILE A 123 -0.81 -29.57 -3.40
N LEU A 124 -1.83 -29.29 -2.59
CA LEU A 124 -2.66 -30.33 -1.98
C LEU A 124 -3.42 -31.15 -3.01
N VAL A 125 -4.01 -30.50 -4.01
CA VAL A 125 -4.76 -31.20 -5.08
C VAL A 125 -3.82 -32.07 -5.90
N ARG A 126 -2.62 -31.59 -6.25
CA ARG A 126 -1.61 -32.40 -6.95
C ARG A 126 -1.21 -33.63 -6.15
N ASP A 127 -0.94 -33.47 -4.86
CA ASP A 127 -0.39 -34.54 -4.02
C ASP A 127 -1.45 -35.55 -3.55
N GLU A 128 -2.66 -35.09 -3.24
CA GLU A 128 -3.69 -35.89 -2.56
C GLU A 128 -4.90 -36.21 -3.46
N LEU A 129 -5.11 -35.48 -4.56
CA LEU A 129 -6.16 -35.70 -5.57
C LEU A 129 -5.58 -35.73 -6.99
N PRO A 130 -4.60 -36.62 -7.27
CA PRO A 130 -3.85 -36.60 -8.54
C PRO A 130 -4.74 -36.84 -9.76
N ARG A 131 -5.85 -37.59 -9.61
CA ARG A 131 -6.82 -37.81 -10.69
C ARG A 131 -7.50 -36.50 -11.08
N LEU A 132 -7.97 -35.72 -10.11
CA LEU A 132 -8.50 -34.39 -10.36
C LEU A 132 -7.47 -33.45 -10.97
N HIS A 133 -6.24 -33.46 -10.44
CA HIS A 133 -5.15 -32.62 -10.96
C HIS A 133 -4.87 -32.87 -12.44
N GLN A 134 -4.70 -34.15 -12.82
CA GLN A 134 -4.47 -34.55 -14.21
C GLN A 134 -5.66 -34.21 -15.11
N HIS A 135 -6.87 -34.38 -14.61
CA HIS A 135 -8.08 -34.02 -15.35
C HIS A 135 -8.14 -32.51 -15.64
N LEU A 136 -7.90 -31.65 -14.64
CA LEU A 136 -7.83 -30.20 -14.83
C LEU A 136 -6.73 -29.80 -15.82
N GLN A 137 -5.55 -30.45 -15.77
CA GLN A 137 -4.48 -30.23 -16.74
C GLN A 137 -4.89 -30.62 -18.17
N SER A 138 -5.60 -31.74 -18.34
CA SER A 138 -6.09 -32.18 -19.66
C SER A 138 -7.10 -31.19 -20.27
N LEU A 139 -7.86 -30.49 -19.41
CA LEU A 139 -8.78 -29.43 -19.80
C LEU A 139 -8.11 -28.06 -19.92
N GLN A 140 -6.81 -27.95 -19.64
CA GLN A 140 -6.06 -26.69 -19.55
C GLN A 140 -6.72 -25.66 -18.62
N LEU A 141 -7.35 -26.15 -17.55
CA LEU A 141 -8.10 -25.33 -16.59
C LEU A 141 -7.26 -25.11 -15.33
N ASP A 142 -6.88 -23.86 -15.09
CA ASP A 142 -6.21 -23.48 -13.85
C ASP A 142 -7.19 -23.55 -12.66
N LEU A 143 -6.80 -24.30 -11.62
CA LEU A 143 -7.54 -24.39 -10.36
C LEU A 143 -7.75 -23.01 -9.71
N GLY A 144 -6.80 -22.09 -9.91
CA GLY A 144 -6.90 -20.71 -9.46
C GLY A 144 -8.14 -20.01 -10.00
N VAL A 145 -8.52 -20.24 -11.26
CA VAL A 145 -9.71 -19.63 -11.88
C VAL A 145 -11.00 -20.12 -11.22
N ILE A 146 -11.08 -21.41 -10.90
CA ILE A 146 -12.24 -22.01 -10.21
C ILE A 146 -12.38 -21.45 -8.79
N THR A 147 -11.27 -21.38 -8.07
CA THR A 147 -11.28 -21.13 -6.63
C THR A 147 -11.14 -19.65 -6.27
N TYR A 148 -10.87 -18.78 -7.25
CA TYR A 148 -10.68 -17.35 -7.04
C TYR A 148 -11.83 -16.71 -6.24
N ARG A 149 -13.08 -16.94 -6.67
CA ARG A 149 -14.27 -16.41 -5.97
C ARG A 149 -14.50 -17.03 -4.60
N TRP A 150 -14.11 -18.29 -4.40
CA TRP A 150 -14.27 -18.98 -3.12
C TRP A 150 -13.43 -18.30 -2.04
N PHE A 151 -12.19 -17.96 -2.39
CA PHE A 151 -11.23 -17.35 -1.49
C PHE A 151 -11.56 -15.87 -1.29
N LEU A 152 -11.80 -15.14 -2.38
CA LEU A 152 -12.09 -13.70 -2.33
C LEU A 152 -13.35 -13.40 -1.48
N CYS A 153 -14.45 -14.12 -1.70
CA CYS A 153 -15.71 -13.89 -1.00
C CYS A 153 -15.94 -14.83 0.19
N LEU A 154 -14.92 -15.56 0.66
CA LEU A 154 -15.00 -16.52 1.77
C LEU A 154 -16.22 -17.46 1.66
N PHE A 155 -16.41 -18.02 0.48
CA PHE A 155 -17.47 -18.98 0.11
C PHE A 155 -18.93 -18.46 0.14
N ILE A 156 -19.17 -17.19 0.46
CA ILE A 156 -20.54 -16.62 0.55
C ILE A 156 -21.36 -16.86 -0.71
N ASN A 157 -20.75 -16.70 -1.89
CA ASN A 157 -21.41 -16.85 -3.18
C ASN A 157 -21.34 -18.28 -3.76
N THR A 158 -20.82 -19.22 -2.98
CA THR A 158 -20.51 -20.59 -3.44
C THR A 158 -21.26 -21.65 -2.64
N LEU A 159 -21.53 -21.40 -1.36
CA LEU A 159 -22.15 -22.36 -0.45
C LEU A 159 -23.43 -21.81 0.18
N PRO A 160 -24.34 -22.68 0.66
CA PRO A 160 -25.47 -22.26 1.47
C PRO A 160 -25.02 -21.45 2.70
N TYR A 161 -25.73 -20.36 3.03
CA TYR A 161 -25.31 -19.45 4.11
C TYR A 161 -25.15 -20.12 5.47
N SER A 162 -25.98 -21.11 5.79
CA SER A 162 -25.83 -21.93 7.01
C SER A 162 -24.49 -22.64 7.07
N THR A 163 -23.98 -23.11 5.93
CA THR A 163 -22.66 -23.76 5.82
C THR A 163 -21.55 -22.72 5.91
N VAL A 164 -21.70 -21.57 5.25
CA VAL A 164 -20.72 -20.46 5.30
C VAL A 164 -20.51 -19.99 6.74
N LEU A 165 -21.58 -19.79 7.51
CA LEU A 165 -21.49 -19.38 8.92
C LEU A 165 -20.69 -20.38 9.76
N ARG A 166 -20.89 -21.68 9.55
CA ARG A 166 -20.13 -22.71 10.26
C ARG A 166 -18.66 -22.74 9.85
N ILE A 167 -18.35 -22.52 8.57
CA ILE A 167 -16.97 -22.36 8.11
C ILE A 167 -16.34 -21.13 8.78
N TRP A 168 -17.08 -20.04 8.92
CA TRP A 168 -16.61 -18.82 9.58
C TRP A 168 -16.39 -19.02 11.08
N ASP A 169 -17.25 -19.78 11.77
CA ASP A 169 -17.02 -20.17 13.17
C ASP A 169 -15.65 -20.86 13.33
N ILE A 170 -15.35 -21.81 12.44
CA ILE A 170 -14.07 -22.53 12.43
C ILE A 170 -12.92 -21.60 12.05
N LEU A 171 -13.10 -20.74 11.04
CA LEU A 171 -12.09 -19.76 10.63
C LEU A 171 -11.69 -18.88 11.81
N PHE A 172 -12.66 -18.35 12.55
CA PHE A 172 -12.41 -17.50 13.71
C PHE A 172 -11.81 -18.26 14.90
N CYS A 173 -12.12 -19.56 15.05
CA CYS A 173 -11.58 -20.37 16.16
C CYS A 173 -10.22 -21.02 15.86
N LYS A 174 -9.94 -21.38 14.61
CA LYS A 174 -8.79 -22.21 14.20
C LYS A 174 -7.82 -21.48 13.27
N GLY A 175 -8.22 -20.34 12.71
CA GLY A 175 -7.37 -19.50 11.87
C GLY A 175 -7.48 -19.79 10.37
N THR A 176 -6.59 -19.13 9.63
CA THR A 176 -6.67 -18.89 8.18
C THR A 176 -6.55 -20.13 7.30
N SER A 177 -5.88 -21.18 7.79
CA SER A 177 -5.74 -22.44 7.05
C SER A 177 -7.09 -23.11 6.77
N THR A 178 -8.13 -22.76 7.54
CA THR A 178 -9.50 -23.22 7.34
C THR A 178 -9.98 -22.96 5.91
N ILE A 179 -9.62 -21.83 5.29
CA ILE A 179 -10.06 -21.47 3.93
C ILE A 179 -9.56 -22.52 2.92
N ILE A 180 -8.27 -22.84 2.97
CA ILE A 180 -7.63 -23.83 2.09
C ILE A 180 -8.19 -25.24 2.37
N ILE A 181 -8.35 -25.61 3.64
CA ILE A 181 -8.88 -26.91 4.05
C ILE A 181 -10.32 -27.11 3.55
N THR A 182 -11.16 -26.08 3.66
CA THR A 182 -12.54 -26.10 3.14
C THR A 182 -12.53 -26.32 1.64
N ALA A 183 -11.75 -25.54 0.88
CA ALA A 183 -11.66 -25.67 -0.57
C ALA A 183 -11.18 -27.07 -0.99
N PHE A 184 -10.15 -27.59 -0.32
CA PHE A 184 -9.65 -28.94 -0.57
C PHE A 184 -10.70 -30.01 -0.27
N ALA A 185 -11.42 -29.90 0.85
CA ALA A 185 -12.48 -30.85 1.21
C ALA A 185 -13.63 -30.84 0.20
N LEU A 186 -14.05 -29.66 -0.29
CA LEU A 186 -15.06 -29.55 -1.34
C LEU A 186 -14.61 -30.24 -2.63
N LEU A 187 -13.38 -29.98 -3.08
CA LEU A 187 -12.83 -30.62 -4.28
C LEU A 187 -12.74 -32.14 -4.13
N LYS A 188 -12.34 -32.63 -2.96
CA LYS A 188 -12.29 -34.06 -2.64
C LYS A 188 -13.68 -34.71 -2.70
N LEU A 189 -14.69 -34.04 -2.14
CA LEU A 189 -16.07 -34.53 -2.14
C LEU A 189 -16.70 -34.51 -3.54
N MET A 190 -16.27 -33.59 -4.40
CA MET A 190 -16.77 -33.46 -5.77
C MET A 190 -15.90 -34.17 -6.80
N GLU A 191 -14.82 -34.86 -6.41
CA GLU A 191 -13.79 -35.36 -7.33
C GLU A 191 -14.37 -36.25 -8.43
N ASP A 192 -15.25 -37.21 -8.08
CA ASP A 192 -15.93 -38.07 -9.05
C ASP A 192 -16.81 -37.29 -10.02
N LYS A 193 -17.58 -36.34 -9.48
CA LYS A 193 -18.47 -35.50 -10.29
C LYS A 193 -17.66 -34.63 -11.27
N LEU A 194 -16.58 -34.01 -10.81
CA LEU A 194 -15.74 -33.16 -11.65
C LEU A 194 -15.02 -33.96 -12.74
N CYS A 195 -14.40 -35.09 -12.38
CA CYS A 195 -13.66 -35.93 -13.34
C CYS A 195 -14.57 -36.59 -14.39
N SER A 196 -15.87 -36.70 -14.13
CA SER A 196 -16.83 -37.24 -15.09
C SER A 196 -17.19 -36.28 -16.23
N GLN A 197 -16.86 -34.99 -16.09
CA GLN A 197 -17.22 -33.98 -17.08
C GLN A 197 -16.13 -33.86 -18.15
N SER A 198 -16.54 -33.69 -19.41
CA SER A 198 -15.62 -33.40 -20.52
C SER A 198 -15.22 -31.92 -20.62
N PHE A 199 -15.94 -31.05 -19.91
CA PHE A 199 -15.70 -29.61 -19.84
C PHE A 199 -16.20 -29.07 -18.50
N LEU A 200 -15.46 -28.12 -17.92
CA LEU A 200 -15.80 -27.52 -16.63
C LEU A 200 -15.84 -26.00 -16.75
N THR A 201 -16.91 -25.39 -16.22
CA THR A 201 -17.01 -23.94 -16.03
C THR A 201 -17.02 -23.61 -14.54
N THR A 202 -16.57 -22.40 -14.18
CA THR A 202 -16.64 -21.92 -12.80
C THR A 202 -18.08 -21.95 -12.26
N ASP A 203 -19.06 -21.58 -13.09
CA ASP A 203 -20.48 -21.63 -12.75
C ASP A 203 -20.96 -23.06 -12.45
N PHE A 204 -20.53 -24.06 -13.23
CA PHE A 204 -20.89 -25.46 -12.96
C PHE A 204 -20.32 -25.95 -11.63
N VAL A 205 -19.05 -25.62 -11.33
CA VAL A 205 -18.43 -26.00 -10.05
C VAL A 205 -19.12 -25.29 -8.89
N ASP A 206 -19.40 -23.98 -9.02
CA ASP A 206 -20.09 -23.21 -7.98
C ASP A 206 -21.51 -23.73 -7.72
N LYS A 207 -22.30 -24.00 -8.77
CA LYS A 207 -23.62 -24.63 -8.63
C LYS A 207 -23.56 -26.01 -8.00
N SER A 208 -22.50 -26.77 -8.28
CA SER A 208 -22.26 -28.06 -7.64
C SER A 208 -22.01 -27.90 -6.13
N CYS A 209 -21.30 -26.84 -5.73
CA CYS A 209 -21.12 -26.50 -4.31
C CYS A 209 -22.43 -26.07 -3.64
N LEU A 210 -23.28 -25.30 -4.33
CA LEU A 210 -24.58 -24.86 -3.81
C LEU A 210 -25.54 -26.02 -3.52
N SER A 211 -25.40 -27.14 -4.24
CA SER A 211 -26.18 -28.36 -3.97
C SER A 211 -25.72 -29.12 -2.73
N TYR A 212 -24.59 -28.72 -2.13
CA TYR A 212 -23.96 -29.41 -1.01
C TYR A 212 -24.37 -28.79 0.34
N PHE A 213 -25.39 -29.37 0.96
CA PHE A 213 -25.91 -28.95 2.28
C PHE A 213 -25.36 -29.77 3.45
N ASN A 214 -24.60 -30.84 3.18
CA ASN A 214 -24.17 -31.79 4.21
C ASN A 214 -22.93 -31.28 4.97
N TRP A 215 -23.16 -30.36 5.89
CA TRP A 215 -22.14 -29.79 6.77
C TRP A 215 -21.33 -30.86 7.51
N ASP A 216 -22.00 -31.90 8.06
CA ASP A 216 -21.33 -32.94 8.83
C ASP A 216 -20.29 -33.69 7.99
N LEU A 217 -20.64 -34.02 6.75
CA LEU A 217 -19.71 -34.66 5.82
C LEU A 217 -18.58 -33.71 5.41
N LEU A 218 -18.85 -32.41 5.23
CA LEU A 218 -17.79 -31.42 4.95
C LEU A 218 -16.79 -31.34 6.10
N VAL A 219 -17.25 -31.15 7.34
CA VAL A 219 -16.38 -31.07 8.53
C VAL A 219 -15.59 -32.35 8.72
N LYS A 220 -16.27 -33.50 8.61
CA LYS A 220 -15.61 -34.80 8.71
C LYS A 220 -14.50 -34.94 7.67
N THR A 221 -14.70 -34.42 6.46
CA THR A 221 -13.68 -34.41 5.41
C THR A 221 -12.54 -33.45 5.72
N MET A 222 -12.86 -32.21 6.13
CA MET A 222 -11.89 -31.17 6.51
C MET A 222 -10.93 -31.62 7.61
N PHE A 223 -11.45 -32.35 8.61
CA PHE A 223 -10.67 -32.82 9.76
C PHE A 223 -10.44 -34.33 9.76
N SER A 224 -10.57 -34.96 8.60
CA SER A 224 -10.34 -36.41 8.44
C SER A 224 -8.92 -36.84 8.81
N SER A 225 -7.96 -35.90 8.74
CA SER A 225 -6.58 -36.13 9.14
C SER A 225 -6.05 -34.97 10.00
N PRO A 226 -5.60 -35.22 11.25
CA PRO A 226 -4.95 -34.21 12.08
C PRO A 226 -3.64 -33.67 11.46
N THR A 227 -2.96 -34.46 10.63
CA THR A 227 -1.71 -34.03 9.98
C THR A 227 -1.96 -33.03 8.86
N LEU A 228 -3.14 -33.08 8.22
CA LEU A 228 -3.52 -32.16 7.16
C LEU A 228 -3.51 -30.71 7.65
N VAL A 229 -4.13 -30.43 8.81
CA VAL A 229 -4.15 -29.07 9.37
C VAL A 229 -2.73 -28.53 9.56
N LYS A 230 -1.85 -29.31 10.19
CA LYS A 230 -0.45 -28.93 10.42
C LYS A 230 0.32 -28.73 9.10
N LYS A 231 0.12 -29.62 8.12
CA LYS A 231 0.71 -29.52 6.77
C LYS A 231 0.27 -28.22 6.09
N VAL A 232 -1.03 -27.94 6.05
CA VAL A 232 -1.58 -26.74 5.42
C VAL A 232 -1.10 -25.47 6.10
N THR A 233 -1.12 -25.39 7.43
CA THR A 233 -0.62 -24.22 8.16
C THR A 233 0.86 -23.95 7.85
N GLY A 234 1.69 -25.00 7.79
CA GLY A 234 3.10 -24.87 7.42
C GLY A 234 3.31 -24.37 5.99
N LEU A 235 2.61 -24.97 5.03
CA LEU A 235 2.66 -24.57 3.62
C LEU A 235 2.15 -23.14 3.40
N GLN A 236 1.04 -22.77 4.06
CA GLN A 236 0.47 -21.43 3.99
C GLN A 236 1.45 -20.36 4.49
N LYS A 237 2.11 -20.61 5.62
CA LYS A 237 3.12 -19.69 6.14
C LYS A 237 4.30 -19.53 5.18
N ALA A 238 4.80 -20.62 4.60
CA ALA A 238 5.89 -20.59 3.64
C ALA A 238 5.50 -19.86 2.34
N ALA A 239 4.33 -20.18 1.78
CA ALA A 239 3.81 -19.57 0.55
C ALA A 239 3.61 -18.06 0.69
N ARG A 240 3.01 -17.61 1.80
CA ARG A 240 2.83 -16.18 2.07
C ARG A 240 4.16 -15.44 2.21
N LYS A 241 5.15 -16.04 2.87
CA LYS A 241 6.49 -15.47 2.96
C LYS A 241 7.14 -15.29 1.58
N VAL A 242 7.05 -16.31 0.72
CA VAL A 242 7.57 -16.22 -0.66
C VAL A 242 6.89 -15.08 -1.42
N LYS A 243 5.57 -14.95 -1.34
CA LYS A 243 4.84 -13.87 -2.01
C LYS A 243 5.17 -12.48 -1.46
N GLU A 244 5.41 -12.36 -0.16
CA GLU A 244 5.87 -11.13 0.47
C GLU A 244 7.28 -10.74 -0.02
N ASP A 245 8.20 -11.70 -0.08
CA ASP A 245 9.55 -11.50 -0.61
C ASP A 245 9.53 -11.12 -2.12
N GLU A 246 8.68 -11.77 -2.93
CA GLU A 246 8.46 -11.44 -4.35
C GLU A 246 7.87 -10.03 -4.53
N LEU A 247 6.87 -9.65 -3.74
CA LEU A 247 6.26 -8.32 -3.80
C LEU A 247 7.30 -7.24 -3.45
N LYS A 248 8.07 -7.48 -2.38
CA LYS A 248 9.16 -6.58 -1.99
C LYS A 248 10.17 -6.43 -3.12
N ASP A 249 10.65 -7.52 -3.71
CA ASP A 249 11.58 -7.49 -4.85
C ASP A 249 10.99 -6.75 -6.06
N SER A 250 9.70 -6.95 -6.36
CA SER A 250 8.98 -6.24 -7.42
C SER A 250 8.94 -4.73 -7.19
N ILE A 251 8.58 -4.28 -5.97
CA ILE A 251 8.57 -2.86 -5.60
C ILE A 251 9.96 -2.26 -5.73
N LEU A 252 11.00 -2.96 -5.24
CA LEU A 252 12.38 -2.49 -5.36
C LEU A 252 12.84 -2.39 -6.82
N LYS A 253 12.42 -3.32 -7.69
CA LYS A 253 12.68 -3.25 -9.12
C LYS A 253 11.95 -2.09 -9.78
N GLN A 254 10.70 -1.84 -9.41
CA GLN A 254 9.95 -0.69 -9.92
C GLN A 254 10.64 0.63 -9.54
N VAL A 255 11.08 0.77 -8.29
CA VAL A 255 11.86 1.93 -7.84
C VAL A 255 13.19 2.02 -8.59
N ALA A 256 13.91 0.91 -8.79
CA ALA A 256 15.15 0.91 -9.56
C ALA A 256 14.96 1.32 -11.03
N ASN A 257 13.78 1.06 -11.60
CA ASN A 257 13.44 1.48 -12.96
C ASN A 257 12.95 2.93 -13.04
N SER A 258 12.50 3.52 -11.92
CA SER A 258 12.01 4.91 -11.88
C SER A 258 13.10 5.93 -11.55
N ILE A 259 14.27 5.47 -11.13
CA ILE A 259 15.45 6.29 -10.81
C ILE A 259 16.59 5.98 -11.77
N SER A 260 17.58 6.86 -11.82
CA SER A 260 18.76 6.74 -12.68
C SER A 260 20.08 6.83 -11.92
N PHE A 261 20.10 7.34 -10.69
CA PHE A 261 21.35 7.52 -9.93
C PHE A 261 21.98 6.23 -9.39
N CYS A 262 21.21 5.15 -9.23
CA CYS A 262 21.75 3.87 -8.79
C CYS A 262 21.03 2.69 -9.43
N ASN A 263 21.72 1.56 -9.51
CA ASN A 263 21.16 0.31 -10.01
C ASN A 263 20.35 -0.41 -8.91
N TYR A 264 19.75 -1.55 -9.27
CA TYR A 264 18.97 -2.37 -8.34
C TYR A 264 19.70 -2.70 -7.03
N GLY A 265 20.99 -3.05 -7.09
CA GLY A 265 21.80 -3.32 -5.89
C GLY A 265 21.94 -2.10 -4.98
N GLY A 266 22.06 -0.90 -5.57
CA GLY A 266 22.01 0.36 -4.83
C GLY A 266 20.66 0.58 -4.14
N VAL A 267 19.55 0.36 -4.86
CA VAL A 267 18.19 0.46 -4.29
C VAL A 267 18.00 -0.48 -3.11
N VAL A 268 18.44 -1.73 -3.22
CA VAL A 268 18.38 -2.71 -2.12
C VAL A 268 19.14 -2.20 -0.89
N HIS A 269 20.36 -1.67 -1.08
CA HIS A 269 21.17 -1.10 0.01
C HIS A 269 20.48 0.11 0.68
N TYR A 270 19.89 1.01 -0.09
CA TYR A 270 19.12 2.12 0.46
C TYR A 270 17.87 1.65 1.19
N HIS A 271 17.17 0.64 0.67
CA HIS A 271 16.00 0.06 1.32
C HIS A 271 16.35 -0.56 2.67
N GLU A 272 17.44 -1.33 2.76
CA GLU A 272 17.90 -1.91 4.03
C GLU A 272 18.12 -0.82 5.09
N LYS A 273 18.87 0.24 4.75
CA LYS A 273 19.07 1.38 5.65
C LYS A 273 17.75 2.07 6.02
N PHE A 274 16.89 2.30 5.03
CA PHE A 274 15.58 2.92 5.23
C PHE A 274 14.76 2.14 6.25
N THR A 275 14.66 0.82 6.10
CA THR A 275 13.89 -0.03 6.99
C THR A 275 14.43 -0.11 8.42
N MET A 276 15.73 0.14 8.63
CA MET A 276 16.31 0.15 9.98
C MET A 276 15.80 1.32 10.84
N VAL A 277 15.40 2.43 10.22
CA VAL A 277 14.94 3.62 10.94
C VAL A 277 13.46 3.94 10.71
N ALA A 278 12.85 3.36 9.67
CA ALA A 278 11.45 3.59 9.34
C ALA A 278 10.50 3.05 10.42
N ILE A 279 9.46 3.83 10.70
CA ILE A 279 8.39 3.46 11.61
C ILE A 279 7.15 3.25 10.75
N ARG A 280 6.58 2.04 10.76
CA ARG A 280 5.42 1.67 9.91
C ARG A 280 5.67 1.98 8.42
N SER A 281 6.88 1.67 7.94
CA SER A 281 7.31 1.84 6.55
C SER A 281 7.45 3.28 6.04
N THR A 282 7.43 4.27 6.94
CA THR A 282 7.68 5.68 6.59
C THR A 282 8.75 6.30 7.50
N ILE A 283 9.35 7.40 7.04
CA ILE A 283 10.34 8.18 7.80
C ILE A 283 9.87 9.63 7.95
N GLY A 284 10.07 10.23 9.13
CA GLY A 284 9.91 11.67 9.35
C GLY A 284 11.25 12.41 9.21
N ILE A 285 11.25 13.72 9.44
CA ILE A 285 12.44 14.59 9.31
C ILE A 285 13.66 14.12 10.11
N ASN A 286 13.45 13.62 11.33
CA ASN A 286 14.53 13.17 12.20
C ASN A 286 15.22 11.92 11.63
N GLN A 287 14.43 10.94 11.17
CA GLN A 287 14.95 9.74 10.52
C GLN A 287 15.57 10.06 9.16
N PHE A 288 14.96 10.96 8.40
CA PHE A 288 15.50 11.45 7.12
C PHE A 288 16.90 12.03 7.29
N THR A 289 17.10 12.89 8.30
CA THR A 289 18.40 13.49 8.60
C THR A 289 19.48 12.44 8.87
N ALA A 290 19.12 11.35 9.57
CA ALA A 290 20.03 10.23 9.84
C ALA A 290 20.32 9.36 8.60
N LEU A 291 19.42 9.36 7.61
CA LEU A 291 19.54 8.60 6.37
C LEU A 291 20.22 9.37 5.22
N LEU A 292 20.52 10.66 5.40
CA LEU A 292 21.13 11.44 4.34
C LEU A 292 22.49 10.84 3.96
N PRO A 293 22.73 10.57 2.65
CA PRO A 293 24.02 10.13 2.18
C PRO A 293 25.14 11.08 2.63
N PRO A 294 26.33 10.57 3.01
CA PRO A 294 27.45 11.43 3.43
C PRO A 294 27.80 12.49 2.40
N LYS A 295 27.65 12.19 1.09
CA LYS A 295 27.90 13.18 0.04
C LYS A 295 26.96 14.41 0.10
N LEU A 296 25.78 14.29 0.72
CA LEU A 296 24.85 15.40 0.95
C LEU A 296 25.17 16.19 2.22
N SER A 297 26.26 15.89 2.93
CA SER A 297 26.74 16.70 4.06
C SER A 297 27.13 18.12 3.65
N ILE A 298 27.24 18.40 2.35
CA ILE A 298 27.42 19.75 1.78
C ILE A 298 26.29 20.70 2.19
N PHE A 299 25.09 20.18 2.47
CA PHE A 299 23.97 20.96 3.00
C PHE A 299 24.11 21.25 4.51
N GLY A 300 25.12 20.65 5.16
CA GLY A 300 25.44 20.84 6.56
C GLY A 300 24.47 20.13 7.51
N THR A 301 24.48 20.57 8.77
CA THR A 301 23.55 20.11 9.83
C THR A 301 22.54 21.19 10.20
N ASP A 302 22.37 22.20 9.34
CA ASP A 302 21.43 23.29 9.59
C ASP A 302 20.01 22.75 9.48
N LYS A 303 19.22 22.93 10.54
CA LYS A 303 17.88 22.36 10.64
C LYS A 303 16.95 22.91 9.58
N ASP A 304 17.10 24.17 9.20
CA ASP A 304 16.20 24.82 8.26
C ASP A 304 16.42 24.26 6.84
N ILE A 305 17.68 24.01 6.46
CA ILE A 305 18.02 23.40 5.16
C ILE A 305 17.60 21.93 5.10
N LEU A 306 17.82 21.18 6.18
CA LEU A 306 17.39 19.78 6.26
C LEU A 306 15.86 19.65 6.16
N GLN A 307 15.12 20.57 6.79
CA GLN A 307 13.67 20.64 6.68
C GLN A 307 13.22 20.94 5.24
N ARG A 308 13.92 21.83 4.53
CA ARG A 308 13.61 22.14 3.13
C ARG A 308 13.90 20.99 2.19
N LEU A 309 15.04 20.32 2.38
CA LEU A 309 15.39 19.13 1.62
C LEU A 309 14.36 18.02 1.82
N PHE A 310 13.86 17.86 3.05
CA PHE A 310 12.77 16.94 3.35
C PHE A 310 11.46 17.35 2.66
N ASN A 311 11.07 18.62 2.73
CA ASN A 311 9.86 19.12 2.07
C ASN A 311 9.91 18.92 0.54
N MET A 312 11.08 19.06 -0.07
CA MET A 312 11.28 18.77 -1.50
C MET A 312 11.00 17.29 -1.83
N PHE A 313 11.29 16.37 -0.91
CA PHE A 313 11.03 14.95 -1.07
C PHE A 313 9.56 14.64 -0.78
N ASP A 314 8.97 15.34 0.18
CA ASP A 314 7.57 15.24 0.60
C ASP A 314 6.67 16.14 -0.26
N LYS A 315 6.63 15.85 -1.56
CA LYS A 315 5.84 16.64 -2.54
C LYS A 315 4.34 16.75 -2.19
N LEU A 316 3.84 15.84 -1.36
CA LEU A 316 2.43 15.78 -0.96
C LEU A 316 2.19 16.42 0.41
N GLY A 317 3.25 16.85 1.13
CA GLY A 317 3.16 17.57 2.39
C GLY A 317 2.60 16.74 3.54
N TYR A 318 2.81 15.43 3.53
CA TYR A 318 2.28 14.54 4.56
C TYR A 318 3.03 14.59 5.89
N GLY A 319 4.22 15.21 5.92
CA GLY A 319 5.14 15.21 7.05
C GLY A 319 5.92 13.91 7.22
N TYR A 320 5.86 13.00 6.24
CA TYR A 320 6.60 11.74 6.20
C TYR A 320 6.90 11.31 4.77
N LEU A 321 7.96 10.53 4.59
CA LEU A 321 8.36 9.97 3.29
C LEU A 321 8.14 8.46 3.26
N THR A 322 7.58 7.98 2.15
CA THR A 322 7.65 6.56 1.75
C THR A 322 9.03 6.26 1.16
N PHE A 323 9.38 4.98 1.05
CA PHE A 323 10.64 4.58 0.42
C PHE A 323 10.74 5.08 -1.03
N GLU A 324 9.64 5.02 -1.79
CA GLU A 324 9.57 5.54 -3.17
C GLU A 324 9.81 7.05 -3.23
N ALA A 325 9.16 7.83 -2.35
CA ALA A 325 9.35 9.28 -2.29
C ALA A 325 10.79 9.65 -1.91
N TYR A 326 11.36 8.91 -0.94
CA TYR A 326 12.75 9.08 -0.54
C TYR A 326 13.72 8.81 -1.69
N MET A 327 13.56 7.69 -2.41
CA MET A 327 14.42 7.33 -3.54
C MET A 327 14.27 8.28 -4.72
N THR A 328 13.05 8.71 -5.03
CA THR A 328 12.77 9.70 -6.08
C THR A 328 13.42 11.04 -5.75
N GLY A 329 13.36 11.47 -4.48
CA GLY A 329 14.02 12.69 -4.04
C GLY A 329 15.55 12.62 -4.17
N LEU A 330 16.15 11.48 -3.78
CA LEU A 330 17.58 11.26 -3.98
C LEU A 330 17.95 11.28 -5.48
N ASP A 331 17.14 10.65 -6.32
CA ASP A 331 17.38 10.61 -7.77
C ASP A 331 17.40 12.00 -8.38
N VAL A 332 16.47 12.87 -7.98
CA VAL A 332 16.44 14.27 -8.42
C VAL A 332 17.77 14.97 -8.11
N ILE A 333 18.35 14.75 -6.92
CA ILE A 333 19.64 15.34 -6.53
C ILE A 333 20.82 14.74 -7.31
N PHE A 334 20.90 13.42 -7.39
CA PHE A 334 22.09 12.73 -7.90
C PHE A 334 22.14 12.62 -9.43
N SER A 335 21.00 12.49 -10.11
CA SER A 335 20.95 12.21 -11.56
C SER A 335 20.83 13.45 -12.46
N GLY A 336 20.61 14.62 -11.87
CA GLY A 336 20.28 15.83 -12.63
C GLY A 336 21.40 16.34 -13.55
N THR A 337 21.00 16.90 -14.70
CA THR A 337 21.86 17.82 -15.47
C THR A 337 22.19 19.05 -14.62
N GLU A 338 23.20 19.82 -15.01
CA GLU A 338 23.55 21.08 -14.31
C GLU A 338 22.32 21.99 -14.11
N GLN A 339 21.43 22.04 -15.09
CA GLN A 339 20.19 22.81 -15.03
C GLN A 339 19.17 22.27 -14.01
N LYS A 340 19.06 20.95 -13.83
CA LYS A 340 18.24 20.35 -12.76
C LYS A 340 18.86 20.57 -11.37
N LYS A 341 20.19 20.57 -11.26
CA LYS A 341 20.89 20.86 -9.99
C LYS A 341 20.66 22.31 -9.55
N ILE A 342 20.68 23.22 -10.50
CA ILE A 342 20.30 24.62 -10.32
C ILE A 342 18.84 24.75 -9.87
N GLU A 343 17.92 24.02 -10.49
CA GLU A 343 16.49 24.01 -10.10
C GLU A 343 16.29 23.55 -8.66
N ILE A 344 17.05 22.55 -8.24
CA ILE A 344 17.02 22.06 -6.85
C ILE A 344 17.54 23.10 -5.89
N LEU A 345 18.66 23.76 -6.21
CA LEU A 345 19.18 24.85 -5.39
C LEU A 345 18.17 25.99 -5.28
N PHE A 346 17.55 26.40 -6.39
CA PHE A 346 16.49 27.40 -6.38
C PHE A 346 15.36 27.00 -5.43
N LYS A 347 14.85 25.77 -5.52
CA LYS A 347 13.78 25.28 -4.62
C LYS A 347 14.18 25.13 -3.16
N ILE A 348 15.46 24.88 -2.88
CA ILE A 348 15.96 24.82 -1.49
C ILE A 348 16.05 26.24 -0.91
N PHE A 349 16.28 27.24 -1.75
CA PHE A 349 16.51 28.62 -1.33
C PHE A 349 15.29 29.52 -1.39
N ASP A 350 14.32 29.23 -2.26
CA ASP A 350 12.98 29.82 -2.26
C ASP A 350 12.28 29.37 -0.97
N LEU A 351 12.27 30.26 0.02
CA LEU A 351 11.92 29.91 1.38
C LEU A 351 10.42 29.78 1.56
N ASN A 352 9.64 30.50 0.74
CA ASN A 352 8.19 30.61 0.81
C ASN A 352 7.45 29.92 -0.36
N ASP A 353 8.18 29.30 -1.29
CA ASP A 353 7.69 28.63 -2.52
C ASP A 353 6.86 29.57 -3.41
N ASP A 354 7.20 30.87 -3.39
CA ASP A 354 6.54 31.90 -4.21
C ASP A 354 7.09 31.96 -5.64
N GLY A 355 8.15 31.20 -5.92
CA GLY A 355 8.80 31.14 -7.22
C GLY A 355 9.86 32.20 -7.44
N PHE A 356 10.23 32.95 -6.41
CA PHE A 356 11.24 34.00 -6.44
C PHE A 356 12.21 33.87 -5.26
N ILE A 357 13.33 34.59 -5.33
CA ILE A 357 14.29 34.73 -4.24
C ILE A 357 14.36 36.20 -3.81
N ASP A 358 13.87 36.53 -2.64
CA ASP A 358 13.91 37.88 -2.09
C ASP A 358 15.19 38.17 -1.26
N ALA A 359 15.33 39.42 -0.80
CA ALA A 359 16.49 39.85 -0.01
C ALA A 359 16.66 39.07 1.32
N THR A 360 15.55 38.66 1.95
CA THR A 360 15.58 37.88 3.20
C THR A 360 16.02 36.43 2.93
N GLU A 361 15.64 35.89 1.78
CA GLU A 361 16.05 34.56 1.34
C GLU A 361 17.53 34.56 0.94
N LEU A 362 18.01 35.58 0.21
CA LEU A 362 19.44 35.79 -0.02
C LEU A 362 20.25 35.95 1.26
N GLU A 363 19.71 36.67 2.26
CA GLU A 363 20.34 36.79 3.57
C GLU A 363 20.48 35.44 4.27
N PHE A 364 19.44 34.61 4.21
CA PHE A 364 19.51 33.24 4.72
C PHE A 364 20.61 32.44 4.01
N ILE A 365 20.70 32.49 2.69
CA ILE A 365 21.70 31.75 1.92
C ILE A 365 23.13 32.21 2.24
N LEU A 366 23.36 33.52 2.26
CA LEU A 366 24.67 34.10 2.55
C LEU A 366 25.06 33.88 4.02
N SER A 367 24.11 33.93 4.95
CA SER A 367 24.36 33.60 6.35
C SER A 367 24.68 32.12 6.55
N TRP A 368 24.07 31.23 5.76
CA TRP A 368 24.41 29.80 5.72
C TRP A 368 25.83 29.58 5.19
N GLN A 369 26.19 30.22 4.08
CA GLN A 369 27.56 30.23 3.54
C GLN A 369 28.57 30.72 4.60
N ASN A 370 28.28 31.84 5.26
CA ASN A 370 29.17 32.44 6.24
C ASN A 370 29.34 31.58 7.49
N ARG A 371 28.30 30.87 7.92
CA ARG A 371 28.40 29.85 8.97
C ARG A 371 29.28 28.67 8.54
N MET A 372 29.25 28.26 7.27
CA MET A 372 30.16 27.25 6.74
C MET A 372 31.62 27.74 6.67
N MET A 373 31.84 28.99 6.25
CA MET A 373 33.18 29.58 6.09
C MET A 373 33.74 30.23 7.38
N LYS A 374 32.97 30.27 8.47
CA LYS A 374 33.28 30.94 9.75
C LYS A 374 33.58 32.46 9.62
N ILE A 375 32.93 33.14 8.68
CA ILE A 375 33.05 34.59 8.47
C ILE A 375 31.78 35.25 9.00
N ASN A 376 31.84 35.94 10.15
CA ASN A 376 30.66 36.54 10.78
C ASN A 376 30.72 38.07 10.81
N ASP A 377 30.57 38.73 9.67
CA ASP A 377 30.30 40.18 9.62
C ASP A 377 28.95 40.47 8.93
N PRO A 378 27.91 40.88 9.69
CA PRO A 378 26.59 41.21 9.16
C PRO A 378 26.61 42.35 8.12
N HIS A 379 27.50 43.33 8.26
CA HIS A 379 27.56 44.46 7.33
C HIS A 379 28.02 44.04 5.94
N VAL A 380 28.89 43.02 5.86
CA VAL A 380 29.33 42.45 4.59
C VAL A 380 28.20 41.70 3.89
N ILE A 381 27.32 41.04 4.65
CA ILE A 381 26.16 40.32 4.11
C ILE A 381 25.18 41.32 3.48
N THR A 382 24.76 42.34 4.23
CA THR A 382 23.81 43.34 3.72
C THR A 382 24.34 44.06 2.48
N ALA A 383 25.61 44.50 2.50
CA ALA A 383 26.22 45.15 1.34
C ALA A 383 26.33 44.21 0.12
N THR A 384 26.54 42.90 0.35
CA THR A 384 26.57 41.90 -0.73
C THR A 384 25.19 41.66 -1.32
N ILE A 385 24.14 41.62 -0.49
CA ILE A 385 22.75 41.49 -0.95
C ILE A 385 22.36 42.69 -1.80
N GLU A 386 22.60 43.91 -1.31
CA GLU A 386 22.29 45.14 -2.05
C GLU A 386 23.00 45.16 -3.42
N ALA A 387 24.28 44.77 -3.45
CA ALA A 387 25.05 44.69 -4.69
C ALA A 387 24.57 43.59 -5.64
N LEU A 388 24.06 42.46 -5.13
CA LEU A 388 23.46 41.39 -5.93
C LEU A 388 22.12 41.84 -6.51
N MET A 389 21.21 42.35 -5.68
CA MET A 389 19.90 42.83 -6.11
C MET A 389 20.05 43.92 -7.17
N GLN A 390 20.86 44.95 -6.93
CA GLN A 390 21.08 46.04 -7.90
C GLN A 390 21.59 45.56 -9.26
N LYS A 391 22.29 44.41 -9.31
CA LYS A 391 22.96 43.91 -10.49
C LYS A 391 22.14 42.90 -11.30
N PHE A 392 21.25 42.15 -10.66
CA PHE A 392 20.54 41.02 -11.29
C PHE A 392 19.01 41.11 -11.23
N ASP A 393 18.45 41.98 -10.38
CA ASP A 393 17.02 42.33 -10.40
C ASP A 393 16.79 43.33 -11.55
N GLU A 394 16.45 42.80 -12.73
CA GLU A 394 16.35 43.59 -13.97
C GLU A 394 15.08 44.46 -14.01
N ASP A 395 13.99 43.96 -13.44
CA ASP A 395 12.68 44.59 -13.36
C ASP A 395 12.47 45.43 -12.09
N LYS A 396 13.42 45.36 -11.14
CA LYS A 396 13.46 46.14 -9.89
C LYS A 396 12.26 45.89 -9.00
N ASP A 397 11.77 44.66 -8.99
CA ASP A 397 10.64 44.24 -8.17
C ASP A 397 11.05 43.88 -6.72
N GLY A 398 12.36 43.87 -6.45
CA GLY A 398 12.93 43.53 -5.15
C GLY A 398 13.03 42.03 -4.92
N LYS A 399 12.89 41.22 -5.97
CA LYS A 399 12.98 39.76 -5.97
C LYS A 399 13.82 39.29 -7.16
N LEU A 400 14.28 38.04 -7.11
CA LEU A 400 14.99 37.40 -8.22
C LEU A 400 14.17 36.23 -8.74
N ASP A 401 13.79 36.28 -10.01
CA ASP A 401 13.23 35.11 -10.68
C ASP A 401 14.30 34.02 -10.87
N LYS A 402 13.86 32.86 -11.37
CA LYS A 402 14.72 31.70 -11.59
C LYS A 402 15.91 31.99 -12.52
N ASP A 403 15.70 32.73 -13.61
CA ASP A 403 16.75 33.00 -14.60
C ASP A 403 17.74 34.05 -14.08
N GLN A 404 17.26 35.06 -13.35
CA GLN A 404 18.08 36.04 -12.64
C GLN A 404 18.92 35.37 -11.55
N PHE A 405 18.33 34.48 -10.74
CA PHE A 405 19.06 33.73 -9.71
C PHE A 405 20.13 32.80 -10.32
N ILE A 406 19.86 32.20 -11.48
CA ILE A 406 20.86 31.42 -12.21
C ILE A 406 22.10 32.25 -12.55
N GLN A 407 21.92 33.52 -12.93
CA GLN A 407 23.05 34.40 -13.18
C GLN A 407 23.86 34.72 -11.92
N VAL A 408 23.19 34.83 -10.76
CA VAL A 408 23.84 34.98 -9.46
C VAL A 408 24.70 33.76 -9.15
N LEU A 409 24.13 32.55 -9.27
CA LEU A 409 24.83 31.29 -9.03
C LEU A 409 26.11 31.16 -9.86
N LYS A 410 26.08 31.60 -11.13
CA LYS A 410 27.22 31.51 -12.06
C LYS A 410 28.32 32.55 -11.85
N LYS A 411 28.08 33.62 -11.09
CA LYS A 411 29.05 34.71 -10.89
C LYS A 411 29.64 34.78 -9.48
N GLN A 412 29.07 34.05 -8.53
CA GLN A 412 29.54 34.00 -7.14
C GLN A 412 30.33 32.73 -6.87
N ALA A 413 31.57 32.86 -6.41
CA ALA A 413 32.50 31.74 -6.24
C ALA A 413 31.95 30.62 -5.34
N PHE A 414 31.22 30.96 -4.28
CA PHE A 414 30.61 29.98 -3.39
C PHE A 414 29.57 29.10 -4.10
N PHE A 415 28.65 29.69 -4.84
CA PHE A 415 27.64 28.94 -5.56
C PHE A 415 28.23 28.09 -6.68
N ILE A 416 29.31 28.57 -7.32
CA ILE A 416 30.09 27.77 -8.27
C ILE A 416 30.67 26.53 -7.56
N HIS A 417 31.30 26.70 -6.40
CA HIS A 417 31.82 25.57 -5.62
C HIS A 417 30.72 24.60 -5.17
N LEU A 418 29.59 25.10 -4.67
CA LEU A 418 28.44 24.27 -4.30
C LEU A 418 27.88 23.51 -5.51
N LEU A 419 27.78 24.18 -6.66
CA LEU A 419 27.34 23.56 -7.91
C LEU A 419 28.34 22.52 -8.40
N ASP A 420 29.65 22.74 -8.20
CA ASP A 420 30.71 21.79 -8.55
C ASP A 420 30.73 20.60 -7.59
N ASP A 421 30.47 20.80 -6.30
CA ASP A 421 30.27 19.71 -5.34
C ASP A 421 29.04 18.88 -5.69
N LEU A 422 27.93 19.53 -6.08
CA LEU A 422 26.75 18.86 -6.65
C LEU A 422 27.09 18.15 -7.97
N LYS A 423 27.93 18.76 -8.81
CA LYS A 423 28.76 18.17 -9.90
C LYS A 423 29.17 16.73 -9.60
N LEU A 424 29.98 16.60 -8.55
CA LEU A 424 30.67 15.39 -8.11
C LEU A 424 29.77 14.35 -7.42
N LEU A 425 28.48 14.64 -7.26
CA LEU A 425 27.54 13.70 -6.67
C LEU A 425 27.16 12.54 -7.60
N GLN A 426 27.18 12.78 -8.93
CA GLN A 426 27.05 11.74 -9.97
C GLN A 426 28.13 10.67 -9.79
#